data_AF-A0A376FN43-F1
#
_entry.id   AF-A0A376FN43-F1
#
_cell.length_a   1.000
_cell.length_b   1.000
_cell.length_c   1.000
_cell.angle_alpha   90.00
_cell.angle_beta   90.00
_cell.angle_gamma   90.00
#
_symmetry.space_group_name_H-M   'P 1'
#
loop_
_entity.id
_entity.type
_entity.pdbx_description
1 polymer ?
#
loop_
_entity_poly.entity_id
_entity_poly.type
_entity_poly.pdbx_seq_one_letter_code
_entity_poly.pdbx_strand_id
1 'polypeptide(L)'
;MPVLFSGDSSGADLAKHIAAADPHTRYAQKASPAFTGTPTAPTPANGDNSKKLATTEFVAKALAALAGSAPETLDTLKELADALGNDPNFATTVLNKLAEKLAKDQNGADIPDPALFVKNLGLQETVNKADNAVQKTGDTLSGGLTFENDSILAWIRNTDCAKIGFKNDADSDTDSYMWFETGDNGNEYFKWRHRIIGTRPKDLMNLKWNALSVLVEALFSSEVKISTVNALRIFNSSFGAIFRRSEECLHIIPTRENEGENGNIGPLRPFTLNLRTGRISMGHGLVVTGDIFANRFAINSSTGMWIHMRDQNVILGRNAVSNDGAQALLRQDHTDRKFVIGGLGNKQFGIYMINNSRTANGTDGQAYMDNNGNWLCGSQVIPGNYGNFDSRYVKDVRLGSQQYYGVNNWQTWNFQCPSGYVLTGINVQDTGKNSADNIAGVHYRPVQKYINGTWYNVASI
;
A
#
# COMPACT_ATOMS: atom_id res chain seq x y z
N MET A 1 -39.43 68.50 162.42
CA MET A 1 -39.53 68.12 163.84
C MET A 1 -38.16 67.66 164.31
N PRO A 2 -37.81 67.93 165.58
CA PRO A 2 -36.44 68.13 166.04
C PRO A 2 -35.84 66.86 166.67
N VAL A 3 -34.68 67.03 167.33
CA VAL A 3 -34.16 66.22 168.46
C VAL A 3 -33.36 64.98 168.02
N LEU A 4 -32.20 64.60 168.56
CA LEU A 4 -31.10 65.14 169.40
C LEU A 4 -30.40 63.90 169.98
N PHE A 5 -29.09 64.03 170.30
CA PHE A 5 -28.33 63.30 171.33
C PHE A 5 -28.16 61.76 171.15
N SER A 6 -27.09 61.08 171.58
CA SER A 6 -25.94 61.38 172.45
C SER A 6 -24.99 60.16 172.41
N GLY A 7 -23.73 60.34 172.81
CA GLY A 7 -23.02 59.31 173.59
C GLY A 7 -21.84 58.61 172.92
N ASP A 8 -20.66 59.17 173.16
CA ASP A 8 -19.38 58.56 173.56
C ASP A 8 -19.16 57.03 173.38
N SER A 9 -18.11 56.66 172.62
CA SER A 9 -17.26 55.48 172.93
C SER A 9 -16.00 55.45 172.05
N SER A 10 -14.87 55.42 172.73
CA SER A 10 -13.47 55.44 172.28
C SER A 10 -12.97 54.16 171.56
N GLY A 11 -12.15 54.32 170.51
CA GLY A 11 -10.97 53.48 170.24
C GLY A 11 -11.09 52.14 169.50
N ALA A 12 -12.24 51.45 169.48
CA ALA A 12 -12.35 50.08 168.94
C ALA A 12 -12.90 49.95 167.49
N ASP A 13 -13.64 50.93 166.96
CA ASP A 13 -14.29 50.83 165.64
C ASP A 13 -13.38 51.14 164.44
N LEU A 14 -12.25 51.83 164.64
CA LEU A 14 -11.29 52.11 163.57
C LEU A 14 -10.55 50.83 163.11
N ALA A 15 -10.35 49.86 164.01
CA ALA A 15 -9.67 48.61 163.69
C ALA A 15 -10.52 47.66 162.80
N LYS A 16 -11.86 47.68 162.95
CA LYS A 16 -12.77 46.96 162.05
C LYS A 16 -12.93 47.64 160.69
N HIS A 17 -12.83 48.98 160.63
CA HIS A 17 -12.89 49.73 159.37
C HIS A 17 -11.65 49.51 158.48
N ILE A 18 -10.47 49.34 159.07
CA ILE A 18 -9.20 49.09 158.35
C ILE A 18 -9.11 47.63 157.83
N ALA A 19 -9.72 46.66 158.50
CA ALA A 19 -9.63 45.24 158.14
C ALA A 19 -10.68 44.77 157.11
N ALA A 20 -11.69 45.59 156.77
CA ALA A 20 -12.72 45.23 155.80
C ALA A 20 -12.22 45.41 154.36
N ALA A 21 -12.30 44.37 153.54
CA ALA A 21 -11.88 44.41 152.13
C ALA A 21 -12.70 45.39 151.26
N ASP A 22 -13.92 45.72 151.68
CA ASP A 22 -14.72 46.80 151.08
C ASP A 22 -15.54 47.52 152.18
N PRO A 23 -14.99 48.58 152.79
CA PRO A 23 -15.69 49.34 153.82
C PRO A 23 -16.77 50.28 153.25
N HIS A 24 -16.86 50.44 151.93
CA HIS A 24 -17.77 51.40 151.26
C HIS A 24 -18.31 50.85 149.92
N THR A 25 -19.46 50.19 149.99
CA THR A 25 -20.20 49.56 148.86
C THR A 25 -20.67 50.48 147.72
N ARG A 26 -20.27 51.76 147.71
CA ARG A 26 -20.58 52.75 146.65
C ARG A 26 -19.41 53.01 145.69
N TYR A 27 -18.23 52.42 145.92
CA TYR A 27 -17.06 52.60 145.06
C TYR A 27 -16.63 51.28 144.42
N ALA A 28 -16.16 51.32 143.18
CA ALA A 28 -15.64 50.13 142.50
C ALA A 28 -14.31 49.68 143.14
N GLN A 29 -14.13 48.37 143.31
CA GLN A 29 -12.90 47.79 143.86
C GLN A 29 -11.67 48.22 143.05
N LYS A 30 -10.62 48.67 143.75
CA LYS A 30 -9.37 49.17 143.12
C LYS A 30 -8.64 48.11 142.30
N ALA A 31 -8.80 46.82 142.62
CA ALA A 31 -8.23 45.72 141.85
C ALA A 31 -9.37 44.98 141.13
N SER A 32 -9.26 44.87 139.80
CA SER A 32 -10.19 44.12 138.94
C SER A 32 -11.68 44.45 139.14
N PRO A 33 -12.09 45.72 138.96
CA PRO A 33 -13.50 46.09 139.08
C PRO A 33 -14.35 45.37 138.02
N ALA A 34 -15.42 44.72 138.45
CA ALA A 34 -16.45 44.22 137.55
C ALA A 34 -17.40 45.38 137.20
N PHE A 35 -17.37 45.87 135.96
CA PHE A 35 -18.28 46.91 135.50
C PHE A 35 -19.62 46.28 135.08
N THR A 36 -20.73 46.78 135.64
CA THR A 36 -22.10 46.42 135.24
C THR A 36 -22.84 47.68 134.76
N GLY A 37 -23.78 47.54 133.82
CA GLY A 37 -24.43 48.68 133.14
C GLY A 37 -23.64 49.20 131.93
N THR A 38 -23.70 50.51 131.67
CA THR A 38 -23.01 51.22 130.55
C THR A 38 -21.85 52.08 131.10
N PRO A 39 -20.71 51.49 131.48
CA PRO A 39 -19.57 52.24 132.00
C PRO A 39 -18.99 53.16 130.91
N THR A 40 -18.80 54.43 131.23
CA THR A 40 -18.15 55.40 130.34
C THR A 40 -16.65 55.43 130.58
N ALA A 41 -15.84 55.27 129.52
CA ALA A 41 -14.39 55.45 129.56
C ALA A 41 -13.98 56.51 128.51
N PRO A 42 -12.88 57.24 128.71
CA PRO A 42 -12.37 58.17 127.70
C PRO A 42 -12.01 57.41 126.41
N THR A 43 -12.52 57.86 125.25
CA THR A 43 -12.14 57.29 123.94
C THR A 43 -10.66 57.57 123.67
N PRO A 44 -9.81 56.53 123.54
CA PRO A 44 -8.40 56.71 123.21
C PRO A 44 -8.22 57.38 121.84
N ALA A 45 -7.08 58.04 121.63
CA ALA A 45 -6.71 58.58 120.31
C ALA A 45 -6.40 57.44 119.33
N ASN A 46 -6.63 57.65 118.02
CA ASN A 46 -6.35 56.64 116.99
C ASN A 46 -4.89 56.17 117.05
N GLY A 47 -4.67 54.84 117.03
CA GLY A 47 -3.35 54.22 117.14
C GLY A 47 -2.83 54.01 118.57
N ASP A 48 -3.61 54.36 119.61
CA ASP A 48 -3.27 54.03 121.00
C ASP A 48 -3.21 52.51 121.19
N ASN A 49 -2.05 52.00 121.62
CA ASN A 49 -1.77 50.58 121.86
C ASN A 49 -1.58 50.25 123.35
N SER A 50 -1.94 51.18 124.24
CA SER A 50 -1.87 50.96 125.68
C SER A 50 -2.96 50.01 126.17
N LYS A 51 -2.82 49.50 127.40
CA LYS A 51 -3.79 48.59 128.02
C LYS A 51 -5.07 49.28 128.52
N LYS A 52 -5.42 50.46 127.97
CA LYS A 52 -6.68 51.15 128.29
C LYS A 52 -7.87 50.34 127.77
N LEU A 53 -9.03 50.54 128.38
CA LEU A 53 -10.28 49.98 127.88
C LEU A 53 -10.59 50.58 126.50
N ALA A 54 -10.75 49.75 125.48
CA ALA A 54 -11.16 50.19 124.16
C ALA A 54 -12.66 50.57 124.20
N THR A 55 -12.98 51.82 123.85
CA THR A 55 -14.38 52.24 123.69
C THR A 55 -14.90 51.80 122.31
N THR A 56 -16.22 51.65 122.18
CA THR A 56 -16.88 51.33 120.90
C THR A 56 -16.57 52.37 119.82
N GLU A 57 -16.41 53.63 120.20
CA GLU A 57 -16.04 54.72 119.28
C GLU A 57 -14.60 54.58 118.73
N PHE A 58 -13.65 54.12 119.55
CA PHE A 58 -12.28 53.84 119.10
C PHE A 58 -12.24 52.72 118.06
N VAL A 59 -13.01 51.64 118.28
CA VAL A 59 -13.11 50.52 117.33
C VAL A 59 -13.76 50.97 116.02
N ALA A 60 -14.82 51.79 116.07
CA ALA A 60 -15.46 52.34 114.87
C ALA A 60 -14.52 53.26 114.07
N LYS A 61 -13.75 54.13 114.75
CA LYS A 61 -12.75 55.00 114.10
C LYS A 61 -11.59 54.20 113.50
N ALA A 62 -11.15 53.12 114.14
CA ALA A 62 -10.10 52.24 113.63
C ALA A 62 -10.54 51.50 112.34
N LEU A 63 -11.79 51.00 112.28
CA LEU A 63 -12.33 50.39 111.06
C LEU A 63 -12.50 51.39 109.92
N ALA A 64 -12.96 52.61 110.21
CA ALA A 64 -13.13 53.66 109.20
C ALA A 64 -11.78 54.16 108.64
N ALA A 65 -10.70 54.20 109.44
CA ALA A 65 -9.37 54.54 108.96
C ALA A 65 -8.76 53.44 108.07
N LEU A 66 -9.07 52.17 108.35
CA LEU A 66 -8.68 51.03 107.51
C LEU A 66 -9.39 51.06 106.14
N ALA A 67 -10.66 51.48 106.09
CA ALA A 67 -11.42 51.60 104.84
C ALA A 67 -11.21 52.93 104.09
N GLY A 68 -11.00 54.04 104.81
CA GLY A 68 -10.95 55.40 104.26
C GLY A 68 -9.59 55.83 103.68
N SER A 69 -8.57 54.99 103.78
CA SER A 69 -7.23 55.29 103.25
C SER A 69 -7.03 54.92 101.77
N ALA A 70 -8.05 54.36 101.09
CA ALA A 70 -7.87 53.84 99.73
C ALA A 70 -9.13 53.70 98.82
N PRO A 71 -10.15 54.59 98.78
CA PRO A 71 -11.29 54.41 97.86
C PRO A 71 -10.89 54.45 96.38
N GLU A 72 -10.09 55.44 95.97
CA GLU A 72 -9.65 55.60 94.57
C GLU A 72 -8.69 54.49 94.14
N THR A 73 -7.85 53.99 95.04
CA THR A 73 -6.97 52.85 94.79
C THR A 73 -7.75 51.53 94.71
N LEU A 74 -8.83 51.36 95.50
CA LEU A 74 -9.74 50.23 95.34
C LEU A 74 -10.54 50.30 94.03
N ASP A 75 -10.93 51.50 93.60
CA ASP A 75 -11.58 51.73 92.30
C ASP A 75 -10.61 51.46 91.14
N THR A 76 -9.37 51.95 91.23
CA THR A 76 -8.30 51.66 90.25
C THR A 76 -8.00 50.15 90.19
N LEU A 77 -7.97 49.47 91.33
CA LEU A 77 -7.80 48.00 91.37
C LEU A 77 -8.98 47.28 90.71
N LYS A 78 -10.21 47.79 90.87
CA LYS A 78 -11.40 47.27 90.20
C LYS A 78 -11.35 47.54 88.69
N GLU A 79 -10.97 48.73 88.26
CA GLU A 79 -10.80 49.08 86.84
C GLU A 79 -9.72 48.21 86.18
N LEU A 80 -8.60 47.96 86.86
CA LEU A 80 -7.56 47.05 86.38
C LEU A 80 -8.05 45.60 86.34
N ALA A 81 -8.79 45.14 87.34
CA ALA A 81 -9.38 43.80 87.34
C ALA A 81 -10.39 43.62 86.19
N ASP A 82 -11.26 44.61 85.97
CA ASP A 82 -12.25 44.62 84.89
C ASP A 82 -11.57 44.73 83.50
N ALA A 83 -10.53 45.56 83.35
CA ALA A 83 -9.74 45.69 82.12
C ALA A 83 -8.98 44.40 81.75
N LEU A 84 -8.62 43.59 82.74
CA LEU A 84 -8.05 42.25 82.56
C LEU A 84 -9.12 41.14 82.48
N GLY A 85 -10.40 41.50 82.48
CA GLY A 85 -11.53 40.59 82.35
C GLY A 85 -11.86 39.75 83.59
N ASN A 86 -11.43 40.19 84.78
CA ASN A 86 -11.53 39.45 86.04
C ASN A 86 -10.97 38.02 85.96
N ASP A 87 -9.95 37.80 85.11
CA ASP A 87 -9.33 36.49 84.91
C ASP A 87 -8.27 36.20 85.99
N PRO A 88 -8.53 35.27 86.94
CA PRO A 88 -7.57 34.93 87.99
C PRO A 88 -6.29 34.30 87.42
N ASN A 89 -6.33 33.80 86.18
CA ASN A 89 -5.24 33.16 85.48
C ASN A 89 -4.78 33.96 84.26
N PHE A 90 -4.96 35.30 84.26
CA PHE A 90 -4.68 36.17 83.12
C PHE A 90 -3.34 35.86 82.42
N ALA A 91 -2.25 35.68 83.18
CA ALA A 91 -0.93 35.36 82.63
C ALA A 91 -0.94 34.02 81.87
N THR A 92 -1.57 32.98 82.42
CA THR A 92 -1.74 31.68 81.76
C THR A 92 -2.63 31.79 80.53
N THR A 93 -3.72 32.56 80.60
CA THR A 93 -4.62 32.80 79.47
C THR A 93 -3.91 33.52 78.32
N VAL A 94 -3.08 34.53 78.62
CA VAL A 94 -2.27 35.23 77.61
C VAL A 94 -1.21 34.30 77.01
N LEU A 95 -0.53 33.49 77.84
CA LEU A 95 0.44 32.52 77.35
C LEU A 95 -0.19 31.45 76.45
N ASN A 96 -1.38 30.95 76.79
CA ASN A 96 -2.12 30.00 75.96
C ASN A 96 -2.52 30.63 74.62
N LYS A 97 -3.05 31.86 74.63
CA LYS A 97 -3.38 32.60 73.38
C LYS A 97 -2.15 32.90 72.52
N LEU A 98 -0.98 33.07 73.12
CA LEU A 98 0.27 33.26 72.40
C LEU A 98 0.79 31.93 71.83
N ALA A 99 0.64 30.83 72.56
CA ALA A 99 0.97 29.49 72.10
C ALA A 99 0.08 29.00 70.94
N GLU A 100 -1.10 29.59 70.74
CA GLU A 100 -1.95 29.39 69.56
C GLU A 100 -1.44 30.11 68.29
N LYS A 101 -0.44 31.00 68.40
CA LYS A 101 0.19 31.65 67.24
C LYS A 101 1.31 30.79 66.67
N LEU A 102 1.54 30.91 65.37
CA LEU A 102 2.63 30.23 64.68
C LEU A 102 4.00 30.70 65.21
N ALA A 103 4.83 29.75 65.61
CA ALA A 103 6.16 29.96 66.13
C ALA A 103 7.19 29.99 64.98
N LYS A 104 8.03 31.03 64.97
CA LYS A 104 8.98 31.29 63.87
C LYS A 104 10.01 30.17 63.68
N ASP A 105 10.47 29.59 64.78
CA ASP A 105 11.43 28.48 64.82
C ASP A 105 10.85 27.16 64.29
N GLN A 106 9.51 27.03 64.29
CA GLN A 106 8.83 25.84 63.79
C GLN A 106 8.68 25.82 62.27
N ASN A 107 8.92 26.94 61.58
CA ASN A 107 8.90 27.03 60.11
C ASN A 107 7.64 26.42 59.46
N GLY A 108 6.48 26.55 60.12
CA GLY A 108 5.18 26.04 59.65
C GLY A 108 4.87 24.59 60.03
N ALA A 109 5.73 23.91 60.80
CA ALA A 109 5.43 22.57 61.32
C ALA A 109 4.26 22.54 62.32
N ASP A 110 3.94 23.69 62.91
CA ASP A 110 2.86 23.95 63.86
C ASP A 110 1.55 24.41 63.20
N ILE A 111 1.47 24.38 61.87
CA ILE A 111 0.23 24.61 61.13
C ILE A 111 -0.69 23.38 61.29
N PRO A 112 -1.89 23.52 61.88
CA PRO A 112 -2.76 22.36 62.15
C PRO A 112 -3.31 21.69 60.89
N ASP A 113 -3.56 22.47 59.83
CA ASP A 113 -4.04 22.00 58.54
C ASP A 113 -3.23 22.64 57.41
N PRO A 114 -2.11 22.01 56.99
CA PRO A 114 -1.28 22.50 55.90
C PRO A 114 -2.03 22.64 54.57
N ALA A 115 -3.04 21.80 54.30
CA ALA A 115 -3.81 21.85 53.05
C ALA A 115 -4.72 23.10 53.02
N LEU A 116 -5.44 23.38 54.11
CA LEU A 116 -6.21 24.61 54.23
C LEU A 116 -5.32 25.86 54.21
N PHE A 117 -4.12 25.78 54.79
CA PHE A 117 -3.14 26.87 54.74
C PHE A 117 -2.70 27.17 53.30
N VAL A 118 -2.36 26.15 52.51
CA VAL A 118 -2.03 26.27 51.07
C VAL A 118 -3.20 26.87 50.28
N LYS A 119 -4.44 26.45 50.59
CA LYS A 119 -5.65 27.04 49.98
C LYS A 119 -5.82 28.52 50.33
N ASN A 120 -5.61 28.90 51.59
CA ASN A 120 -5.72 30.29 52.04
C ASN A 120 -4.61 31.19 51.47
N LEU A 121 -3.44 30.62 51.17
CA LEU A 121 -2.38 31.32 50.42
C LEU A 121 -2.70 31.49 48.91
N GLY A 122 -3.79 30.90 48.42
CA GLY A 122 -4.14 30.90 46.99
C GLY A 122 -3.26 29.97 46.14
N LEU A 123 -2.53 29.04 46.76
CA LEU A 123 -1.58 28.15 46.07
C LEU A 123 -2.21 26.83 45.60
N GLN A 124 -3.49 26.60 45.87
CA GLN A 124 -4.16 25.35 45.51
C GLN A 124 -4.12 25.07 44.00
N GLU A 125 -4.31 26.09 43.15
CA GLU A 125 -4.26 25.91 41.70
C GLU A 125 -2.84 25.57 41.22
N THR A 126 -1.80 26.14 41.85
CA THR A 126 -0.40 25.82 41.57
C THR A 126 -0.11 24.35 41.88
N VAL A 127 -0.58 23.85 43.02
CA VAL A 127 -0.45 22.42 43.39
C VAL A 127 -1.14 21.55 42.35
N ASN A 128 -2.38 21.86 41.98
CA ASN A 128 -3.14 21.08 41.00
C ASN A 128 -2.47 21.07 39.61
N LYS A 129 -1.95 22.21 39.16
CA LYS A 129 -1.22 22.31 37.88
C LYS A 129 0.10 21.55 37.92
N ALA A 130 0.83 21.60 39.04
CA ALA A 130 2.10 20.90 39.18
C ALA A 130 1.92 19.37 39.24
N ASP A 131 0.90 18.90 39.96
CA ASP A 131 0.53 17.49 40.05
C ASP A 131 0.12 16.91 38.68
N ASN A 132 -0.54 17.72 37.86
CA ASN A 132 -0.96 17.36 36.50
C ASN A 132 -0.02 17.87 35.40
N ALA A 133 1.20 18.32 35.73
CA ALA A 133 2.18 18.79 34.75
C ALA A 133 2.95 17.62 34.14
N VAL A 134 3.10 17.64 32.81
CA VAL A 134 3.89 16.65 32.08
C VAL A 134 5.35 16.69 32.52
N GLN A 135 5.87 15.56 32.99
CA GLN A 135 7.25 15.44 33.44
C GLN A 135 8.22 15.32 32.26
N LYS A 136 9.31 16.11 32.29
CA LYS A 136 10.33 16.15 31.23
C LYS A 136 11.09 14.82 31.05
N THR A 137 11.06 13.94 32.04
CA THR A 137 11.69 12.62 32.01
C THR A 137 10.83 11.54 31.35
N GLY A 138 9.63 11.89 30.89
CA GLY A 138 8.64 10.97 30.33
C GLY A 138 7.41 10.87 31.22
N ASP A 139 6.23 10.75 30.60
CA ASP A 139 4.94 10.77 31.28
C ASP A 139 3.86 10.03 30.47
N THR A 140 2.68 9.83 31.08
CA THR A 140 1.47 9.34 30.40
C THR A 140 0.44 10.46 30.31
N LEU A 141 0.01 10.78 29.10
CA LEU A 141 -1.03 11.79 28.87
C LEU A 141 -2.41 11.12 28.81
N SER A 142 -3.41 11.77 29.40
CA SER A 142 -4.83 11.38 29.32
C SER A 142 -5.63 12.20 28.30
N GLY A 143 -4.97 13.12 27.57
CA GLY A 143 -5.57 13.97 26.53
C GLY A 143 -4.61 14.24 25.36
N GLY A 144 -5.08 14.97 24.35
CA GLY A 144 -4.29 15.33 23.17
C GLY A 144 -3.33 16.50 23.41
N LEU A 145 -2.24 16.57 22.64
CA LEU A 145 -1.31 17.70 22.58
C LEU A 145 -1.52 18.45 21.25
N THR A 146 -1.61 19.78 21.30
CA THR A 146 -1.78 20.63 20.11
C THR A 146 -0.65 21.66 20.05
N PHE A 147 -0.03 21.81 18.88
CA PHE A 147 0.88 22.90 18.58
C PHE A 147 0.12 24.00 17.84
N GLU A 148 0.12 25.22 18.37
CA GLU A 148 -0.64 26.36 17.84
C GLU A 148 0.17 27.28 16.91
N ASN A 149 1.39 26.88 16.59
CA ASN A 149 2.35 27.60 15.76
C ASN A 149 3.24 26.58 15.04
N ASP A 150 4.20 27.07 14.22
CA ASP A 150 5.16 26.25 13.49
C ASP A 150 6.22 25.64 14.43
N SER A 151 5.77 24.70 15.26
CA SER A 151 6.57 23.90 16.19
C SER A 151 6.82 22.50 15.64
N ILE A 152 7.91 21.89 16.11
CA ILE A 152 8.38 20.58 15.63
C ILE A 152 8.45 19.59 16.81
N LEU A 153 7.99 18.36 16.59
CA LEU A 153 8.31 17.22 17.45
C LEU A 153 9.56 16.52 16.90
N ALA A 154 10.61 16.39 17.72
CA ALA A 154 11.89 15.86 17.27
C ALA A 154 12.50 14.84 18.24
N TRP A 155 13.13 13.81 17.67
CA TRP A 155 14.13 12.98 18.33
C TRP A 155 15.50 13.40 17.81
N ILE A 156 16.31 14.04 18.67
CA ILE A 156 17.66 14.52 18.32
C ILE A 156 18.67 13.74 19.16
N ARG A 157 19.55 12.98 18.51
CA ARG A 157 20.56 12.15 19.19
C ARG A 157 21.76 12.00 18.28
N ASN A 158 22.97 12.00 18.86
CA ASN A 158 24.20 11.70 18.12
C ASN A 158 24.42 12.57 16.88
N THR A 159 24.00 13.85 16.91
CA THR A 159 23.96 14.78 15.76
C THR A 159 22.96 14.44 14.65
N ASP A 160 22.24 13.33 14.78
CA ASP A 160 21.18 12.91 13.86
C ASP A 160 19.80 13.32 14.38
N CYS A 161 18.80 13.30 13.49
CA CYS A 161 17.44 13.67 13.83
C CYS A 161 16.36 12.84 13.12
N ALA A 162 15.21 12.74 13.77
CA ALA A 162 13.93 12.42 13.16
C ALA A 162 12.89 13.44 13.63
N LYS A 163 12.19 14.09 12.70
CA LYS A 163 11.32 15.23 12.97
C LYS A 163 9.94 15.05 12.31
N ILE A 164 8.94 15.65 12.95
CA ILE A 164 7.56 15.75 12.46
C ILE A 164 7.12 17.21 12.60
N GLY A 165 6.55 17.77 11.54
CA GLY A 165 5.98 19.12 11.56
C GLY A 165 4.88 19.30 10.51
N PHE A 166 4.29 20.50 10.49
CA PHE A 166 3.23 20.88 9.56
C PHE A 166 3.56 22.23 8.94
N LYS A 167 3.87 22.23 7.64
CA LYS A 167 4.12 23.46 6.88
C LYS A 167 2.79 24.05 6.44
N ASN A 168 2.51 25.27 6.87
CA ASN A 168 1.35 26.04 6.42
C ASN A 168 1.62 27.53 6.63
N ASP A 169 1.71 28.29 5.54
CA ASP A 169 1.96 29.74 5.64
C ASP A 169 0.66 30.54 5.84
N ALA A 170 -0.46 30.00 5.32
CA ALA A 170 -1.81 30.54 5.43
C ALA A 170 -2.84 29.48 5.00
N ASP A 171 -4.14 29.77 5.20
CA ASP A 171 -5.24 28.92 4.73
C ASP A 171 -5.24 28.76 3.19
N SER A 172 -4.79 29.78 2.45
CA SER A 172 -4.68 29.75 0.98
C SER A 172 -3.39 29.12 0.45
N ASP A 173 -2.57 28.51 1.31
CA ASP A 173 -1.31 27.88 0.93
C ASP A 173 -1.56 26.66 0.04
N THR A 174 -1.12 26.73 -1.21
CA THR A 174 -1.31 25.66 -2.20
C THR A 174 -0.33 24.50 -2.05
N ASP A 175 0.68 24.63 -1.17
CA ASP A 175 1.68 23.60 -0.87
C ASP A 175 1.82 23.43 0.65
N SER A 176 0.68 23.29 1.34
CA SER A 176 0.64 22.94 2.76
C SER A 176 0.69 21.42 2.95
N TYR A 177 1.53 20.96 3.87
CA TYR A 177 1.74 19.52 4.10
C TYR A 177 2.22 19.21 5.51
N MET A 178 1.82 18.05 6.01
CA MET A 178 2.51 17.41 7.13
C MET A 178 3.77 16.73 6.58
N TRP A 179 4.91 17.02 7.18
CA TRP A 179 6.19 16.47 6.75
C TRP A 179 6.83 15.60 7.83
N PHE A 180 7.65 14.66 7.34
CA PHE A 180 8.48 13.77 8.12
C PHE A 180 9.90 13.90 7.58
N GLU A 181 10.88 14.15 8.45
CA GLU A 181 12.27 14.38 8.05
C GLU A 181 13.22 13.52 8.88
N THR A 182 14.27 13.01 8.23
CA THR A 182 15.44 12.41 8.88
C THR A 182 16.71 13.06 8.36
N GLY A 183 17.74 13.18 9.21
CA GLY A 183 19.04 13.75 8.82
C GLY A 183 20.13 13.46 9.84
N ASP A 184 21.38 13.85 9.60
CA ASP A 184 21.83 14.72 8.48
C ASP A 184 22.83 14.04 7.53
N ASN A 185 22.95 12.72 7.57
CA ASN A 185 23.94 12.01 6.75
C ASN A 185 23.34 11.41 5.46
N GLY A 186 22.02 11.50 5.28
CA GLY A 186 21.31 11.05 4.08
C GLY A 186 21.13 9.53 4.00
N ASN A 187 21.61 8.80 5.02
CA ASN A 187 21.40 7.36 5.16
C ASN A 187 20.37 7.02 6.25
N GLU A 188 19.98 7.98 7.09
CA GLU A 188 18.78 7.89 7.91
C GLU A 188 17.55 7.73 7.00
N TYR A 189 16.59 6.89 7.41
CA TYR A 189 15.50 6.51 6.54
C TYR A 189 14.23 6.18 7.33
N PHE A 190 13.09 6.19 6.64
CA PHE A 190 11.80 5.86 7.25
C PHE A 190 11.52 4.36 7.14
N LYS A 191 11.03 3.76 8.23
CA LYS A 191 10.65 2.35 8.30
C LYS A 191 9.25 2.21 8.91
N TRP A 192 8.38 1.52 8.18
CA TRP A 192 7.07 1.10 8.68
C TRP A 192 7.12 -0.38 9.02
N ARG A 193 6.73 -0.74 10.25
CA ARG A 193 6.73 -2.11 10.75
C ARG A 193 5.47 -2.38 11.55
N HIS A 194 5.02 -3.64 11.55
CA HIS A 194 3.91 -4.11 12.36
C HIS A 194 4.38 -5.22 13.31
N ARG A 195 3.83 -5.25 14.53
CA ARG A 195 4.14 -6.28 15.52
C ARG A 195 2.84 -6.86 16.07
N ILE A 196 2.72 -8.18 15.96
CA ILE A 196 1.71 -8.96 16.68
C ILE A 196 2.37 -9.47 17.96
N ILE A 197 1.62 -9.46 19.06
CA ILE A 197 2.11 -9.96 20.36
C ILE A 197 2.56 -11.42 20.18
N GLY A 198 3.76 -11.74 20.66
CA GLY A 198 4.36 -13.07 20.53
C GLY A 198 5.11 -13.34 19.23
N THR A 199 5.09 -12.44 18.23
CA THR A 199 5.84 -12.61 16.97
C THR A 199 7.03 -11.66 16.87
N ARG A 200 7.94 -11.98 15.93
CA ARG A 200 8.95 -11.01 15.48
C ARG A 200 8.27 -9.86 14.73
N PRO A 201 8.77 -8.62 14.83
CA PRO A 201 8.29 -7.51 14.02
C PRO A 201 8.43 -7.82 12.53
N LYS A 202 7.42 -7.43 11.74
CA LYS A 202 7.44 -7.51 10.28
C LYS A 202 7.60 -6.11 9.71
N ASP A 203 8.68 -5.90 8.95
CA ASP A 203 8.86 -4.68 8.18
C ASP A 203 7.95 -4.71 6.94
N LEU A 204 7.29 -3.59 6.67
CA LEU A 204 6.32 -3.45 5.59
C LEU A 204 6.85 -2.60 4.45
N MET A 205 7.53 -1.50 4.79
CA MET A 205 8.00 -0.52 3.83
C MET A 205 9.22 0.24 4.39
N ASN A 206 10.17 0.56 3.51
CA ASN A 206 11.27 1.48 3.81
C ASN A 206 11.34 2.57 2.74
N LEU A 207 11.44 3.83 3.14
CA LEU A 207 11.72 4.96 2.24
C LEU A 207 13.13 5.47 2.53
N LYS A 208 14.04 5.25 1.59
CA LYS A 208 15.43 5.71 1.60
C LYS A 208 15.62 6.81 0.56
N TRP A 209 16.79 7.46 0.60
CA TRP A 209 17.16 8.54 -0.32
C TRP A 209 16.91 8.25 -1.81
N ASN A 210 17.17 7.02 -2.26
CA ASN A 210 17.12 6.65 -3.68
C ASN A 210 15.99 5.67 -4.04
N ALA A 211 15.23 5.17 -3.05
CA ALA A 211 14.26 4.12 -3.30
C ALA A 211 13.18 4.02 -2.22
N LEU A 212 11.95 3.79 -2.68
CA LEU A 212 10.88 3.23 -1.87
C LEU A 212 10.88 1.70 -2.03
N SER A 213 11.13 0.99 -0.94
CA SER A 213 11.10 -0.47 -0.89
C SER A 213 9.82 -0.92 -0.19
N VAL A 214 8.88 -1.49 -0.94
CA VAL A 214 7.67 -2.12 -0.41
C VAL A 214 7.96 -3.61 -0.27
N LEU A 215 7.91 -4.14 0.96
CA LEU A 215 8.29 -5.51 1.30
C LEU A 215 7.10 -6.48 1.33
N VAL A 216 5.95 -5.98 0.89
CA VAL A 216 4.65 -6.66 0.85
C VAL A 216 3.99 -6.36 -0.50
N GLU A 217 2.79 -6.86 -0.71
CA GLU A 217 2.00 -6.53 -1.89
C GLU A 217 1.70 -5.02 -1.95
N ALA A 218 1.88 -4.42 -3.13
CA ALA A 218 1.53 -3.03 -3.41
C ALA A 218 0.25 -2.98 -4.27
N LEU A 219 -0.86 -2.54 -3.65
CA LEU A 219 -2.16 -2.40 -4.32
C LEU A 219 -2.42 -0.92 -4.63
N PHE A 220 -2.71 -0.61 -5.89
CA PHE A 220 -3.03 0.74 -6.35
C PHE A 220 -4.49 0.79 -6.82
N SER A 221 -5.27 1.76 -6.34
CA SER A 221 -6.69 1.93 -6.70
C SER A 221 -6.90 2.56 -8.08
N SER A 222 -5.83 3.03 -8.72
CA SER A 222 -5.84 3.72 -10.00
C SER A 222 -4.54 3.47 -10.77
N GLU A 223 -4.34 4.21 -11.85
CA GLU A 223 -3.19 4.10 -12.75
C GLU A 223 -1.85 4.35 -12.05
N VAL A 224 -0.87 3.49 -12.36
CA VAL A 224 0.54 3.69 -11.99
C VAL A 224 1.27 4.35 -13.16
N LYS A 225 1.69 5.60 -12.97
CA LYS A 225 2.41 6.39 -13.99
C LYS A 225 3.91 6.37 -13.71
N ILE A 226 4.69 5.99 -14.72
CA ILE A 226 6.15 5.92 -14.62
C ILE A 226 6.75 6.75 -15.75
N SER A 227 7.55 7.75 -15.40
CA SER A 227 8.16 8.70 -16.36
C SER A 227 9.54 8.27 -16.85
N THR A 228 10.15 7.27 -16.22
CA THR A 228 11.46 6.76 -16.59
C THR A 228 11.39 5.93 -17.87
N VAL A 229 12.49 5.91 -18.62
CA VAL A 229 12.58 5.19 -19.89
C VAL A 229 12.49 3.67 -19.68
N ASN A 230 13.24 3.15 -18.70
CA ASN A 230 13.09 1.78 -18.21
C ASN A 230 11.99 1.78 -17.14
N ALA A 231 10.74 1.72 -17.59
CA ALA A 231 9.59 2.02 -16.74
C ALA A 231 9.28 0.88 -15.75
N LEU A 232 9.17 -0.34 -16.24
CA LEU A 232 8.86 -1.51 -15.41
C LEU A 232 9.87 -2.63 -15.65
N ARG A 233 10.30 -3.27 -14.57
CA ARG A 233 11.15 -4.46 -14.60
C ARG A 233 10.47 -5.59 -13.85
N ILE A 234 10.46 -6.77 -14.47
CA ILE A 234 10.09 -8.04 -13.83
C ILE A 234 11.34 -8.92 -13.88
N PHE A 235 11.83 -9.40 -12.74
CA PHE A 235 13.14 -10.06 -12.69
C PHE A 235 13.24 -11.19 -11.68
N ASN A 236 14.24 -12.04 -11.89
CA ASN A 236 14.84 -12.92 -10.87
C ASN A 236 16.36 -12.71 -10.86
N SER A 237 17.12 -13.61 -10.24
CA SER A 237 18.59 -13.53 -10.20
C SER A 237 19.25 -13.58 -11.58
N SER A 238 18.68 -14.35 -12.51
CA SER A 238 19.29 -14.62 -13.81
C SER A 238 18.85 -13.65 -14.90
N PHE A 239 17.57 -13.29 -14.98
CA PHE A 239 17.05 -12.46 -16.05
C PHE A 239 16.03 -11.44 -15.55
N GLY A 240 16.02 -10.29 -16.22
CA GLY A 240 14.99 -9.27 -16.08
C GLY A 240 14.33 -9.02 -17.44
N ALA A 241 13.03 -8.78 -17.45
CA ALA A 241 12.29 -8.26 -18.59
C ALA A 241 11.97 -6.78 -18.31
N ILE A 242 12.50 -5.89 -19.13
CA ILE A 242 12.34 -4.44 -19.00
C ILE A 242 11.31 -3.97 -20.02
N PHE A 243 10.21 -3.41 -19.54
CA PHE A 243 9.25 -2.66 -20.33
C PHE A 243 9.80 -1.25 -20.48
N ARG A 244 10.35 -0.98 -21.67
CA ARG A 244 11.07 0.24 -21.96
C ARG A 244 10.28 1.11 -22.93
N ARG A 245 10.00 2.35 -22.55
CA ARG A 245 9.47 3.39 -23.43
C ARG A 245 10.61 4.23 -23.96
N SER A 246 11.12 3.92 -25.15
CA SER A 246 12.24 4.64 -25.78
C SER A 246 11.75 5.28 -27.06
N GLU A 247 12.03 6.58 -27.25
CA GLU A 247 11.64 7.32 -28.45
C GLU A 247 10.12 7.19 -28.71
N GLU A 248 9.75 6.63 -29.87
CA GLU A 248 8.39 6.38 -30.31
C GLU A 248 7.97 4.92 -30.13
N CYS A 249 8.68 4.12 -29.34
CA CYS A 249 8.43 2.69 -29.20
C CYS A 249 8.27 2.24 -27.74
N LEU A 250 7.40 1.25 -27.55
CA LEU A 250 7.40 0.37 -26.38
C LEU A 250 8.12 -0.92 -26.73
N HIS A 251 9.15 -1.26 -25.96
CA HIS A 251 9.87 -2.51 -26.08
C HIS A 251 9.71 -3.37 -24.84
N ILE A 252 9.77 -4.69 -25.03
CA ILE A 252 9.99 -5.65 -23.94
C ILE A 252 11.38 -6.24 -24.19
N ILE A 253 12.35 -5.88 -23.36
CA ILE A 253 13.76 -6.19 -23.58
C ILE A 253 14.30 -7.01 -22.41
N PRO A 254 14.85 -8.21 -22.65
CA PRO A 254 15.53 -8.96 -21.60
C PRO A 254 16.87 -8.32 -21.24
N THR A 255 17.31 -8.47 -20.00
CA THR A 255 18.69 -8.21 -19.57
C THR A 255 19.65 -9.23 -20.15
N ARG A 256 20.95 -9.05 -19.91
CA ARG A 256 21.90 -10.16 -20.00
C ARG A 256 21.64 -11.17 -18.87
N GLU A 257 22.16 -12.39 -19.06
CA GLU A 257 22.11 -13.44 -18.06
C GLU A 257 22.91 -13.04 -16.81
N ASN A 258 22.37 -13.37 -15.63
CA ASN A 258 22.86 -13.01 -14.30
C ASN A 258 22.87 -11.51 -13.97
N GLU A 259 22.19 -10.71 -14.78
CA GLU A 259 21.99 -9.27 -14.54
C GLU A 259 20.50 -8.92 -14.36
N GLY A 260 19.71 -9.82 -13.76
CA GLY A 260 18.25 -9.68 -13.77
C GLY A 260 17.74 -8.44 -13.02
N GLU A 261 18.19 -8.22 -11.79
CA GLU A 261 17.76 -7.10 -10.95
C GLU A 261 18.35 -5.76 -11.41
N ASN A 262 19.68 -5.70 -11.54
CA ASN A 262 20.43 -4.45 -11.72
C ASN A 262 21.03 -4.28 -13.13
N GLY A 263 20.81 -5.23 -14.04
CA GLY A 263 21.39 -5.19 -15.38
C GLY A 263 20.77 -4.15 -16.29
N ASN A 264 21.57 -3.71 -17.25
CA ASN A 264 21.10 -2.86 -18.34
C ASN A 264 20.28 -3.65 -19.36
N ILE A 265 19.70 -2.94 -20.34
CA ILE A 265 19.03 -3.59 -21.46
C ILE A 265 20.00 -4.50 -22.24
N GLY A 266 19.55 -5.70 -22.59
CA GLY A 266 20.30 -6.63 -23.41
C GLY A 266 20.28 -6.26 -24.91
N PRO A 267 21.01 -7.04 -25.75
CA PRO A 267 21.07 -6.80 -27.19
C PRO A 267 19.81 -7.24 -27.94
N LEU A 268 18.98 -8.11 -27.35
CA LEU A 268 17.82 -8.70 -28.01
C LEU A 268 16.68 -7.68 -28.17
N ARG A 269 15.87 -7.85 -29.22
CA ARG A 269 14.64 -7.10 -29.48
C ARG A 269 13.49 -8.07 -29.81
N PRO A 270 12.98 -8.82 -28.82
CA PRO A 270 11.94 -9.82 -29.07
C PRO A 270 10.59 -9.19 -29.46
N PHE A 271 10.22 -8.07 -28.82
CA PHE A 271 8.97 -7.37 -29.10
C PHE A 271 9.19 -5.85 -29.13
N THR A 272 8.61 -5.20 -30.14
CA THR A 272 8.57 -3.74 -30.28
C THR A 272 7.22 -3.31 -30.81
N LEU A 273 6.55 -2.40 -30.12
CA LEU A 273 5.36 -1.68 -30.58
C LEU A 273 5.75 -0.24 -30.90
N ASN A 274 5.61 0.18 -32.16
CA ASN A 274 5.74 1.57 -32.52
C ASN A 274 4.47 2.33 -32.09
N LEU A 275 4.62 3.28 -31.17
CA LEU A 275 3.53 4.04 -30.55
C LEU A 275 2.89 5.07 -31.50
N ARG A 276 3.57 5.44 -32.58
CA ARG A 276 3.02 6.34 -33.61
C ARG A 276 2.12 5.62 -34.59
N THR A 277 2.47 4.40 -34.99
CA THR A 277 1.83 3.65 -36.08
C THR A 277 1.03 2.43 -35.61
N GLY A 278 1.22 2.00 -34.36
CA GLY A 278 0.66 0.75 -33.83
C GLY A 278 1.33 -0.51 -34.38
N ARG A 279 2.36 -0.41 -35.23
CA ARG A 279 3.02 -1.56 -35.84
C ARG A 279 3.83 -2.35 -34.82
N ILE A 280 3.61 -3.65 -34.78
CA ILE A 280 4.38 -4.60 -33.97
C ILE A 280 5.50 -5.21 -34.82
N SER A 281 6.70 -5.31 -34.26
CA SER A 281 7.83 -6.05 -34.83
C SER A 281 8.37 -7.06 -33.82
N MET A 282 8.60 -8.29 -34.27
CA MET A 282 9.24 -9.34 -33.48
C MET A 282 10.57 -9.72 -34.14
N GLY A 283 11.69 -9.40 -33.49
CA GLY A 283 13.02 -9.54 -34.10
C GLY A 283 13.69 -10.91 -33.89
N HIS A 284 13.08 -11.80 -33.10
CA HIS A 284 13.72 -13.04 -32.62
C HIS A 284 12.83 -14.27 -32.85
N GLY A 285 12.17 -14.31 -34.00
CA GLY A 285 11.21 -15.36 -34.37
C GLY A 285 9.86 -15.25 -33.67
N LEU A 286 8.92 -16.08 -34.10
CA LEU A 286 7.59 -16.23 -33.52
C LEU A 286 7.17 -17.69 -33.65
N VAL A 287 6.73 -18.30 -32.55
CA VAL A 287 6.12 -19.63 -32.52
C VAL A 287 4.67 -19.46 -32.06
N VAL A 288 3.72 -19.98 -32.84
CA VAL A 288 2.28 -19.94 -32.54
C VAL A 288 1.74 -21.36 -32.45
N THR A 289 0.98 -21.65 -31.41
CA THR A 289 0.17 -22.87 -31.32
C THR A 289 -1.22 -22.57 -31.84
N GLY A 290 -1.69 -23.32 -32.84
CA GLY A 290 -2.98 -23.10 -33.49
C GLY A 290 -2.87 -22.26 -34.78
N ASP A 291 -3.93 -21.54 -35.10
CA ASP A 291 -4.07 -20.80 -36.37
C ASP A 291 -3.49 -19.39 -36.32
N ILE A 292 -3.08 -18.89 -37.49
CA ILE A 292 -2.72 -17.48 -37.71
C ILE A 292 -3.66 -16.91 -38.78
N PHE A 293 -4.46 -15.91 -38.41
CA PHE A 293 -5.32 -15.18 -39.34
C PHE A 293 -4.66 -13.86 -39.74
N ALA A 294 -4.47 -13.66 -41.04
CA ALA A 294 -3.93 -12.42 -41.58
C ALA A 294 -4.56 -12.11 -42.94
N ASN A 295 -4.73 -10.81 -43.24
CA ASN A 295 -5.24 -10.38 -44.56
C ASN A 295 -4.29 -10.79 -45.70
N ARG A 296 -2.98 -10.70 -45.45
CA ARG A 296 -1.92 -11.10 -46.39
C ARG A 296 -0.72 -11.60 -45.61
N PHE A 297 -0.02 -12.59 -46.17
CA PHE A 297 1.29 -13.02 -45.70
C PHE A 297 2.35 -12.55 -46.71
N ALA A 298 3.24 -11.66 -46.26
CA ALA A 298 4.39 -11.22 -47.05
C ALA A 298 5.62 -11.97 -46.56
N ILE A 299 6.30 -12.67 -47.47
CA ILE A 299 7.56 -13.34 -47.21
C ILE A 299 8.66 -12.39 -47.67
N ASN A 300 9.74 -12.26 -46.89
CA ASN A 300 10.94 -11.57 -47.34
C ASN A 300 11.69 -12.42 -48.38
N SER A 301 11.08 -12.58 -49.56
CA SER A 301 11.52 -13.45 -50.64
C SER A 301 12.90 -13.05 -51.17
N SER A 302 13.67 -14.03 -51.65
CA SER A 302 15.01 -13.85 -52.21
C SER A 302 15.12 -14.35 -53.66
N THR A 303 16.14 -13.88 -54.39
CA THR A 303 16.45 -14.28 -55.77
C THR A 303 17.84 -14.89 -55.86
N GLY A 304 18.04 -15.90 -56.71
CA GLY A 304 19.34 -16.56 -56.85
C GLY A 304 19.36 -17.65 -57.92
N MET A 305 20.39 -18.48 -57.91
CA MET A 305 20.51 -19.63 -58.80
C MET A 305 19.42 -20.67 -58.52
N TRP A 306 19.03 -21.45 -59.54
CA TRP A 306 18.04 -22.52 -59.42
C TRP A 306 18.29 -23.46 -58.24
N ILE A 307 19.55 -23.84 -57.99
CA ILE A 307 19.90 -24.74 -56.89
C ILE A 307 19.65 -24.13 -55.49
N HIS A 308 19.70 -22.80 -55.36
CA HIS A 308 19.51 -22.10 -54.09
C HIS A 308 18.04 -21.95 -53.70
N MET A 309 17.08 -22.34 -54.55
CA MET A 309 15.66 -22.39 -54.18
C MET A 309 15.39 -23.28 -52.93
N ARG A 310 16.35 -24.14 -52.57
CA ARG A 310 16.33 -24.96 -51.34
C ARG A 310 16.43 -24.15 -50.04
N ASP A 311 17.07 -22.98 -50.10
CA ASP A 311 17.42 -22.16 -48.92
C ASP A 311 16.73 -20.79 -48.94
N GLN A 312 15.87 -20.53 -49.92
CA GLN A 312 15.15 -19.27 -50.02
C GLN A 312 14.13 -19.13 -48.90
N ASN A 313 13.81 -17.88 -48.54
CA ASN A 313 12.71 -17.60 -47.62
C ASN A 313 11.39 -17.95 -48.32
N VAL A 314 10.74 -19.01 -47.82
CA VAL A 314 9.48 -19.55 -48.35
C VAL A 314 8.56 -19.96 -47.21
N ILE A 315 7.32 -20.30 -47.55
CA ILE A 315 6.48 -21.11 -46.67
C ILE A 315 6.88 -22.57 -46.86
N LEU A 316 7.25 -23.24 -45.77
CA LEU A 316 7.62 -24.66 -45.77
C LEU A 316 6.96 -25.42 -44.62
N GLY A 317 6.83 -26.73 -44.79
CA GLY A 317 6.54 -27.62 -43.67
C GLY A 317 7.76 -27.72 -42.75
N ARG A 318 7.60 -27.40 -41.46
CA ARG A 318 8.67 -27.61 -40.47
C ARG A 318 9.07 -29.09 -40.36
N ASN A 319 8.11 -29.99 -40.58
CA ASN A 319 8.30 -31.43 -40.52
C ASN A 319 8.34 -32.00 -41.93
N ALA A 320 9.42 -32.71 -42.25
CA ALA A 320 9.54 -33.40 -43.53
C ALA A 320 8.42 -34.45 -43.70
N VAL A 321 7.93 -34.58 -44.93
CA VAL A 321 7.01 -35.66 -45.30
C VAL A 321 7.74 -37.01 -45.20
N SER A 322 7.13 -38.00 -44.56
CA SER A 322 7.70 -39.35 -44.44
C SER A 322 7.67 -40.08 -45.78
N ASN A 323 8.57 -41.06 -45.98
CA ASN A 323 8.52 -41.94 -47.14
C ASN A 323 7.14 -42.57 -47.28
N ASP A 324 6.57 -42.49 -48.49
CA ASP A 324 5.24 -43.00 -48.82
C ASP A 324 4.09 -42.41 -47.96
N GLY A 325 4.36 -41.37 -47.17
CA GLY A 325 3.36 -40.61 -46.42
C GLY A 325 2.84 -39.43 -47.24
N ALA A 326 1.56 -39.11 -47.08
CA ALA A 326 0.94 -37.96 -47.73
C ALA A 326 1.01 -36.72 -46.82
N GLN A 327 1.42 -35.57 -47.36
CA GLN A 327 1.43 -34.28 -46.66
C GLN A 327 0.96 -33.15 -47.59
N ALA A 328 0.11 -32.27 -47.09
CA ALA A 328 -0.31 -31.05 -47.77
C ALA A 328 0.26 -29.80 -47.06
N LEU A 329 0.61 -28.78 -47.83
CA LEU A 329 1.14 -27.50 -47.32
C LEU A 329 0.20 -26.33 -47.62
N LEU A 330 -0.54 -26.38 -48.73
CA LEU A 330 -1.54 -25.39 -49.11
C LEU A 330 -2.87 -26.10 -49.36
N ARG A 331 -3.97 -25.47 -48.95
CA ARG A 331 -5.32 -25.97 -49.18
C ARG A 331 -6.24 -24.83 -49.59
N GLN A 332 -7.09 -25.10 -50.58
CA GLN A 332 -8.19 -24.24 -50.97
C GLN A 332 -9.49 -25.03 -50.88
N ASP A 333 -10.45 -24.51 -50.12
CA ASP A 333 -11.77 -25.11 -49.96
C ASP A 333 -12.75 -24.55 -50.98
N HIS A 334 -13.49 -25.46 -51.61
CA HIS A 334 -14.65 -25.19 -52.44
C HIS A 334 -15.89 -25.82 -51.77
N THR A 335 -17.08 -25.48 -52.25
CA THR A 335 -18.35 -25.93 -51.65
C THR A 335 -18.45 -27.44 -51.52
N ASP A 336 -17.94 -28.19 -52.50
CA ASP A 336 -18.11 -29.65 -52.59
C ASP A 336 -16.78 -30.42 -52.70
N ARG A 337 -15.65 -29.72 -52.68
CA ARG A 337 -14.32 -30.33 -52.82
C ARG A 337 -13.22 -29.45 -52.22
N LYS A 338 -12.04 -30.03 -52.08
CA LYS A 338 -10.83 -29.34 -51.62
C LYS A 338 -9.69 -29.59 -52.59
N PHE A 339 -8.93 -28.54 -52.89
CA PHE A 339 -7.68 -28.65 -53.64
C PHE A 339 -6.51 -28.47 -52.68
N VAL A 340 -5.50 -29.31 -52.82
CA VAL A 340 -4.28 -29.22 -52.01
C VAL A 340 -3.04 -29.21 -52.88
N ILE A 341 -2.03 -28.45 -52.45
CA ILE A 341 -0.66 -28.59 -52.92
C ILE A 341 0.10 -29.39 -51.87
N GLY A 342 0.67 -30.50 -52.29
CA GLY A 342 1.29 -31.47 -51.39
C GLY A 342 2.00 -32.58 -52.16
N GLY A 343 2.22 -33.70 -51.48
CA GLY A 343 2.93 -34.82 -52.08
C GLY A 343 2.89 -36.10 -51.27
N LEU A 344 3.36 -37.16 -51.94
CA LEU A 344 3.67 -38.46 -51.35
C LEU A 344 5.19 -38.54 -51.20
N GLY A 345 5.68 -38.69 -49.97
CA GLY A 345 7.11 -38.53 -49.67
C GLY A 345 8.02 -39.40 -50.54
N ASN A 346 9.01 -38.77 -51.17
CA ASN A 346 9.95 -39.34 -52.14
C ASN A 346 9.33 -39.93 -53.42
N LYS A 347 8.05 -39.67 -53.71
CA LYS A 347 7.36 -40.21 -54.88
C LYS A 347 6.70 -39.15 -55.74
N GLN A 348 5.98 -38.20 -55.13
CA GLN A 348 5.08 -37.31 -55.85
C GLN A 348 5.05 -35.92 -55.20
N PHE A 349 4.99 -34.86 -56.01
CA PHE A 349 4.65 -33.51 -55.56
C PHE A 349 3.79 -32.79 -56.61
N GLY A 350 2.67 -32.22 -56.20
CA GLY A 350 1.72 -31.61 -57.13
C GLY A 350 0.39 -31.21 -56.52
N ILE A 351 -0.64 -31.24 -57.35
CA ILE A 351 -2.01 -30.82 -57.05
C ILE A 351 -2.91 -32.04 -56.92
N TYR A 352 -3.70 -32.07 -55.85
CA TYR A 352 -4.67 -33.12 -55.60
C TYR A 352 -6.04 -32.54 -55.27
N MET A 353 -7.09 -33.21 -55.76
CA MET A 353 -8.49 -32.87 -55.49
C MET A 353 -9.14 -33.97 -54.66
N ILE A 354 -9.90 -33.58 -53.64
CA ILE A 354 -10.66 -34.49 -52.79
C ILE A 354 -12.08 -33.96 -52.69
N ASN A 355 -13.05 -34.73 -53.18
CA ASN A 355 -14.47 -34.39 -53.05
C ASN A 355 -14.91 -34.53 -51.59
N ASN A 356 -15.75 -33.62 -51.11
CA ASN A 356 -16.29 -33.66 -49.74
C ASN A 356 -17.13 -34.92 -49.49
N SER A 357 -17.66 -35.56 -50.54
CA SER A 357 -18.40 -36.82 -50.47
C SER A 357 -17.52 -38.08 -50.36
N ARG A 358 -16.21 -37.98 -50.61
CA ARG A 358 -15.30 -39.14 -50.54
C ARG A 358 -15.14 -39.59 -49.09
N THR A 359 -15.34 -40.88 -48.87
CA THR A 359 -15.13 -41.53 -47.56
C THR A 359 -13.99 -42.56 -47.57
N ALA A 360 -13.68 -43.14 -48.73
CA ALA A 360 -12.55 -44.05 -48.90
C ALA A 360 -11.23 -43.29 -49.05
N ASN A 361 -10.15 -43.80 -48.44
CA ASN A 361 -8.81 -43.24 -48.56
C ASN A 361 -8.39 -43.08 -50.03
N GLY A 362 -7.76 -41.95 -50.35
CA GLY A 362 -7.35 -41.60 -51.71
C GLY A 362 -7.78 -40.20 -52.11
N THR A 363 -7.65 -39.91 -53.40
CA THR A 363 -7.95 -38.62 -54.01
C THR A 363 -8.82 -38.83 -55.26
N ASP A 364 -9.58 -37.82 -55.67
CA ASP A 364 -10.51 -37.87 -56.81
C ASP A 364 -9.93 -37.29 -58.09
N GLY A 365 -8.82 -36.56 -57.98
CA GLY A 365 -8.02 -36.09 -59.10
C GLY A 365 -6.60 -35.77 -58.67
N GLN A 366 -5.63 -36.07 -59.54
CA GLN A 366 -4.20 -35.90 -59.26
C GLN A 366 -3.49 -35.37 -60.51
N ALA A 367 -2.64 -34.36 -60.33
CA ALA A 367 -1.71 -33.88 -61.33
C ALA A 367 -0.39 -33.51 -60.63
N TYR A 368 0.67 -34.26 -60.87
CA TYR A 368 1.89 -34.19 -60.08
C TYR A 368 3.15 -34.49 -60.87
N MET A 369 4.28 -34.02 -60.35
CA MET A 369 5.61 -34.45 -60.78
C MET A 369 6.05 -35.65 -59.95
N ASP A 370 6.56 -36.69 -60.59
CA ASP A 370 7.17 -37.83 -59.89
C ASP A 370 8.67 -37.58 -59.58
N ASN A 371 9.30 -38.55 -58.93
CA ASN A 371 10.71 -38.50 -58.57
C ASN A 371 11.69 -38.59 -59.76
N ASN A 372 11.20 -38.86 -60.99
CA ASN A 372 11.98 -38.83 -62.23
C ASN A 372 11.77 -37.54 -63.03
N GLY A 373 10.93 -36.62 -62.53
CA GLY A 373 10.61 -35.36 -63.21
C GLY A 373 9.55 -35.49 -64.29
N ASN A 374 8.81 -36.61 -64.35
CA ASN A 374 7.68 -36.76 -65.27
C ASN A 374 6.45 -36.04 -64.71
N TRP A 375 5.64 -35.43 -65.56
CA TRP A 375 4.35 -34.86 -65.17
C TRP A 375 3.23 -35.86 -65.49
N LEU A 376 2.53 -36.32 -64.45
CA LEU A 376 1.48 -37.32 -64.55
C LEU A 376 0.13 -36.71 -64.17
N CYS A 377 -0.93 -37.22 -64.81
CA CYS A 377 -2.31 -36.94 -64.44
C CYS A 377 -3.08 -38.26 -64.35
N GLY A 378 -3.90 -38.44 -63.31
CA GLY A 378 -4.76 -39.61 -63.16
C GLY A 378 -5.93 -39.66 -64.18
N SER A 379 -6.05 -38.67 -65.05
CA SER A 379 -7.09 -38.52 -66.06
C SER A 379 -6.49 -37.95 -67.36
N GLN A 380 -7.31 -37.34 -68.22
CA GLN A 380 -6.84 -36.77 -69.47
C GLN A 380 -5.96 -35.52 -69.26
N VAL A 381 -4.92 -35.39 -70.08
CA VAL A 381 -4.19 -34.11 -70.27
C VAL A 381 -4.69 -33.51 -71.57
N ILE A 382 -5.42 -32.40 -71.48
CA ILE A 382 -6.08 -31.76 -72.62
C ILE A 382 -5.35 -30.44 -72.94
N PRO A 383 -4.38 -30.42 -73.86
CA PRO A 383 -3.75 -29.17 -74.27
C PRO A 383 -4.72 -28.31 -75.10
N GLY A 384 -4.59 -26.99 -75.02
CA GLY A 384 -5.29 -26.07 -75.92
C GLY A 384 -4.76 -26.10 -77.37
N ASN A 385 -3.59 -26.70 -77.59
CA ASN A 385 -2.96 -26.84 -78.90
C ASN A 385 -2.30 -28.22 -79.05
N TYR A 386 -2.68 -28.97 -80.07
CA TYR A 386 -2.19 -30.33 -80.36
C TYR A 386 -1.09 -30.37 -81.44
N GLY A 387 -0.58 -29.24 -81.92
CA GLY A 387 0.34 -29.20 -83.08
C GLY A 387 1.59 -30.07 -82.96
N ASN A 388 2.13 -30.23 -81.75
CA ASN A 388 3.28 -31.13 -81.49
C ASN A 388 2.90 -32.63 -81.42
N PHE A 389 1.62 -32.96 -81.28
CA PHE A 389 1.10 -34.33 -81.37
C PHE A 389 0.66 -34.63 -82.81
N ASP A 390 -0.10 -33.73 -83.40
CA ASP A 390 -0.69 -33.83 -84.73
C ASP A 390 0.34 -33.96 -85.86
N SER A 391 1.56 -33.46 -85.63
CA SER A 391 2.69 -33.61 -86.55
C SER A 391 3.32 -35.00 -86.55
N ARG A 392 2.99 -35.86 -85.58
CA ARG A 392 3.64 -37.17 -85.39
C ARG A 392 2.84 -38.35 -85.92
N TYR A 393 1.54 -38.19 -86.15
CA TYR A 393 0.65 -39.30 -86.47
C TYR A 393 -0.10 -39.07 -87.78
N VAL A 394 -0.40 -40.17 -88.48
CA VAL A 394 -1.37 -40.18 -89.57
C VAL A 394 -2.75 -40.03 -88.96
N LYS A 395 -3.46 -38.99 -89.38
CA LYS A 395 -4.82 -38.68 -88.91
C LYS A 395 -5.89 -39.38 -89.74
N ASP A 396 -5.62 -39.63 -91.02
CA ASP A 396 -6.57 -40.29 -91.94
C ASP A 396 -5.84 -40.93 -93.14
N VAL A 397 -6.48 -41.90 -93.81
CA VAL A 397 -5.99 -42.58 -95.02
C VAL A 397 -7.14 -42.74 -96.00
N ARG A 398 -6.92 -42.42 -97.28
CA ARG A 398 -7.95 -42.54 -98.33
C ARG A 398 -7.38 -42.97 -99.67
N LEU A 399 -8.26 -43.34 -100.60
CA LEU A 399 -7.95 -43.37 -102.02
C LEU A 399 -8.19 -41.98 -102.63
N GLY A 400 -7.19 -41.45 -103.34
CA GLY A 400 -7.29 -40.18 -104.06
C GLY A 400 -8.10 -40.30 -105.35
N SER A 401 -7.96 -39.29 -106.21
CA SER A 401 -8.69 -39.22 -107.49
C SER A 401 -8.33 -40.38 -108.42
N GLN A 402 -9.35 -40.97 -109.06
CA GLN A 402 -9.18 -42.03 -110.06
C GLN A 402 -8.44 -41.53 -111.28
N GLN A 403 -7.44 -42.30 -111.69
CA GLN A 403 -6.73 -42.16 -112.95
C GLN A 403 -7.10 -43.31 -113.88
N TYR A 404 -6.86 -43.13 -115.17
CA TYR A 404 -7.11 -44.15 -116.19
C TYR A 404 -5.90 -44.27 -117.11
N TYR A 405 -5.43 -45.50 -117.30
CA TYR A 405 -4.39 -45.82 -118.28
C TYR A 405 -5.03 -46.62 -119.41
N GLY A 406 -5.23 -45.97 -120.56
CA GLY A 406 -5.82 -46.58 -121.75
C GLY A 406 -4.79 -47.23 -122.65
N VAL A 407 -5.17 -48.32 -123.32
CA VAL A 407 -4.33 -49.08 -124.26
C VAL A 407 -5.10 -49.44 -125.52
N ASN A 408 -4.37 -49.64 -126.63
CA ASN A 408 -4.95 -50.04 -127.91
C ASN A 408 -4.88 -51.56 -128.10
N ASN A 409 -5.88 -52.15 -128.73
CA ASN A 409 -6.09 -53.60 -128.87
C ASN A 409 -5.21 -54.30 -129.94
N TRP A 410 -4.12 -53.67 -130.38
CA TRP A 410 -3.21 -54.17 -131.42
C TRP A 410 -1.77 -54.37 -130.92
N GLN A 411 -1.50 -54.17 -129.63
CA GLN A 411 -0.17 -54.29 -129.02
C GLN A 411 -0.26 -54.98 -127.66
N THR A 412 0.68 -55.88 -127.36
CA THR A 412 0.84 -56.41 -125.99
C THR A 412 1.25 -55.28 -125.06
N TRP A 413 0.59 -55.15 -123.90
CA TRP A 413 0.88 -54.10 -122.92
C TRP A 413 1.18 -54.69 -121.54
N ASN A 414 2.00 -53.96 -120.77
CA ASN A 414 2.33 -54.28 -119.39
C ASN A 414 2.19 -53.00 -118.58
N PHE A 415 1.25 -52.98 -117.64
CA PHE A 415 1.03 -51.84 -116.75
C PHE A 415 1.31 -52.22 -115.29
N GLN A 416 2.14 -51.40 -114.65
CA GLN A 416 2.37 -51.44 -113.22
C GLN A 416 1.89 -50.11 -112.63
N CYS A 417 1.14 -50.17 -111.53
CA CYS A 417 0.72 -48.96 -110.84
C CYS A 417 1.96 -48.14 -110.43
N PRO A 418 1.97 -46.80 -110.62
CA PRO A 418 3.02 -45.95 -110.08
C PRO A 418 3.14 -46.10 -108.55
N SER A 419 4.28 -45.71 -107.98
CA SER A 419 4.52 -45.76 -106.53
C SER A 419 3.37 -45.10 -105.75
N GLY A 420 2.79 -45.85 -104.80
CA GLY A 420 1.64 -45.40 -104.01
C GLY A 420 0.26 -45.63 -104.63
N TYR A 421 0.16 -46.15 -105.85
CA TYR A 421 -1.12 -46.38 -106.51
C TYR A 421 -1.55 -47.84 -106.46
N VAL A 422 -2.87 -48.06 -106.45
CA VAL A 422 -3.50 -49.38 -106.52
C VAL A 422 -4.51 -49.43 -107.66
N LEU A 423 -4.69 -50.62 -108.24
CA LEU A 423 -5.77 -50.87 -109.21
C LEU A 423 -7.12 -50.75 -108.51
N THR A 424 -8.06 -50.08 -109.18
CA THR A 424 -9.41 -49.81 -108.67
C THR A 424 -10.51 -50.16 -109.66
N GLY A 425 -10.15 -50.57 -110.87
CA GLY A 425 -11.08 -51.07 -111.88
C GLY A 425 -10.35 -51.48 -113.16
N ILE A 426 -11.05 -52.23 -114.01
CA ILE A 426 -10.58 -52.64 -115.33
C ILE A 426 -11.65 -52.23 -116.34
N ASN A 427 -11.25 -51.63 -117.45
CA ASN A 427 -12.17 -51.30 -118.54
C ASN A 427 -12.14 -52.43 -119.59
N VAL A 428 -13.26 -53.13 -119.75
CA VAL A 428 -13.42 -54.25 -120.68
C VAL A 428 -14.18 -53.75 -121.92
N GLN A 429 -13.67 -54.05 -123.12
CA GLN A 429 -14.29 -53.67 -124.39
C GLN A 429 -14.54 -54.89 -125.28
N ASP A 430 -15.57 -54.81 -126.11
CA ASP A 430 -15.89 -55.83 -127.10
C ASP A 430 -15.13 -55.53 -128.40
N THR A 431 -14.17 -56.37 -128.74
CA THR A 431 -13.36 -56.25 -129.94
C THR A 431 -13.76 -57.36 -130.91
N GLY A 432 -14.24 -56.99 -132.09
CA GLY A 432 -14.79 -57.91 -133.08
C GLY A 432 -13.88 -59.10 -133.45
N LYS A 433 -14.42 -60.07 -134.21
CA LYS A 433 -13.98 -61.47 -134.42
C LYS A 433 -12.48 -61.85 -134.53
N ASN A 434 -11.52 -60.92 -134.58
CA ASN A 434 -10.08 -61.18 -134.72
C ASN A 434 -9.18 -60.43 -133.70
N SER A 435 -9.65 -60.11 -132.49
CA SER A 435 -8.81 -59.48 -131.44
C SER A 435 -8.56 -60.44 -130.27
N ALA A 436 -7.31 -60.55 -129.81
CA ALA A 436 -6.89 -61.43 -128.72
C ALA A 436 -6.87 -60.76 -127.33
N ASP A 437 -7.19 -59.46 -127.24
CA ASP A 437 -7.19 -58.70 -125.98
C ASP A 437 -8.49 -57.87 -125.83
N ASN A 438 -9.22 -58.10 -124.74
CA ASN A 438 -10.52 -57.51 -124.43
C ASN A 438 -10.44 -56.38 -123.38
N ILE A 439 -9.24 -55.94 -123.00
CA ILE A 439 -9.04 -54.90 -121.99
C ILE A 439 -8.65 -53.58 -122.66
N ALA A 440 -9.48 -52.54 -122.49
CA ALA A 440 -9.27 -51.20 -123.03
C ALA A 440 -8.35 -50.32 -122.15
N GLY A 441 -8.11 -50.74 -120.90
CA GLY A 441 -7.30 -50.02 -119.93
C GLY A 441 -7.65 -50.34 -118.49
N VAL A 442 -6.98 -49.68 -117.56
CA VAL A 442 -7.17 -49.87 -116.11
C VAL A 442 -7.39 -48.56 -115.37
N HIS A 443 -8.22 -48.60 -114.35
CA HIS A 443 -8.41 -47.51 -113.40
C HIS A 443 -7.55 -47.74 -112.17
N TYR A 444 -6.85 -46.70 -111.72
CA TYR A 444 -5.97 -46.77 -110.55
C TYR A 444 -6.07 -45.49 -109.72
N ARG A 445 -5.86 -45.60 -108.41
CA ARG A 445 -5.94 -44.47 -107.46
C ARG A 445 -4.71 -44.43 -106.55
N PRO A 446 -4.21 -43.25 -106.17
CA PRO A 446 -3.16 -43.17 -105.15
C PRO A 446 -3.77 -43.47 -103.79
N VAL A 447 -3.10 -44.27 -102.97
CA VAL A 447 -3.32 -44.30 -101.53
C VAL A 447 -2.70 -43.01 -100.96
N GLN A 448 -3.49 -42.25 -100.22
CA GLN A 448 -3.07 -41.00 -99.59
C GLN A 448 -3.17 -41.10 -98.08
N LYS A 449 -2.27 -40.45 -97.36
CA LYS A 449 -2.28 -40.30 -95.89
C LYS A 449 -2.34 -38.82 -95.50
N TYR A 450 -3.14 -38.49 -94.47
CA TYR A 450 -3.31 -37.16 -93.94
C TYR A 450 -2.44 -36.98 -92.70
N ILE A 451 -1.46 -36.07 -92.76
CA ILE A 451 -0.57 -35.76 -91.64
C ILE A 451 -0.54 -34.24 -91.50
N ASN A 452 -0.72 -33.73 -90.29
CA ASN A 452 -0.57 -32.32 -89.96
C ASN A 452 -1.28 -31.34 -90.94
N GLY A 453 -2.54 -31.59 -91.26
CA GLY A 453 -3.28 -30.69 -92.14
C GLY A 453 -3.13 -30.95 -93.65
N THR A 454 -2.23 -31.85 -94.06
CA THR A 454 -1.83 -32.04 -95.46
C THR A 454 -2.00 -33.50 -95.92
N TRP A 455 -2.52 -33.71 -97.13
CA TRP A 455 -2.60 -35.02 -97.78
C TRP A 455 -1.33 -35.32 -98.58
N TYR A 456 -0.73 -36.49 -98.33
CA TYR A 456 0.46 -37.00 -99.03
C TYR A 456 0.14 -38.30 -99.76
N ASN A 457 0.67 -38.49 -100.97
CA ASN A 457 0.65 -39.82 -101.61
C ASN A 457 1.60 -40.76 -100.86
N VAL A 458 1.18 -42.00 -100.66
CA VAL A 458 2.03 -43.06 -100.08
C VAL A 458 3.10 -43.48 -101.11
N ALA A 459 4.20 -44.08 -100.66
CA ALA A 459 5.22 -44.66 -101.53
C ALA A 459 5.12 -46.19 -101.50
N SER A 460 5.28 -46.84 -102.65
CA SER A 460 5.54 -48.27 -102.80
C SER A 460 7.05 -48.52 -102.79
N ILE A 461 7.49 -49.60 -102.15
CA ILE A 461 8.89 -50.05 -102.04
C ILE A 461 9.17 -51.12 -103.11
#